data_AF-A0A1B3X2Q7-F1
#
_entry.id   AF-A0A1B3X2Q7-F1
#
_cell.length_a   1.000
_cell.length_b   1.000
_cell.length_c   1.000
_cell.angle_alpha   90.00
_cell.angle_beta   90.00
_cell.angle_gamma   90.00
#
_symmetry.space_group_name_H-M   'P 1'
#
loop_
_entity.id
_entity.type
_entity.pdbx_description
1 polymer ?
#
loop_
_entity_poly.entity_id
_entity_poly.type
_entity_poly.pdbx_seq_one_letter_code
_entity_poly.pdbx_strand_id
1 'polypeptide(L)'
;MTVENPNVKNTYGGNGVTTVFPFTFLLNAEDVNNVVVTLTNEHGQENATTDFTLSLNDKVVRYPKSGVQPLPHGWKITIQRQIPYTQPLNLTSQGPFFAEDIEAQLDRQEMQIQQLAEIVERTVRVAISSDVDPADLIAKIFQTGVDVSAQLLAAQQSASAAAGAESAAKGSEAAAREMAERMNTVLASAADEIKQKLSAEYVPQTQGAEMRTEISNASIAILQRSRAYTVGDIAYSKHLPSWARLECVKAGTTGAELPDKIKQTIENGG
;
A
#
# COMPACT_ATOMS: atom_id res chain seq x y z
N MET A 1 -18.60 3.69 -66.84
CA MET A 1 -18.16 2.52 -66.05
C MET A 1 -19.36 2.16 -65.18
N THR A 2 -19.28 1.30 -64.18
CA THR A 2 -20.34 1.22 -63.16
C THR A 2 -19.69 1.10 -61.80
N VAL A 3 -20.14 1.92 -60.85
CA VAL A 3 -19.54 2.00 -59.51
C VAL A 3 -20.19 1.02 -58.55
N GLU A 4 -19.81 -0.25 -58.68
CA GLU A 4 -20.38 -1.34 -57.87
C GLU A 4 -19.63 -1.58 -56.55
N ASN A 5 -18.31 -1.32 -56.53
CA ASN A 5 -17.49 -1.52 -55.35
C ASN A 5 -17.57 -0.29 -54.43
N PRO A 6 -18.14 -0.40 -53.21
CA PRO A 6 -18.28 0.73 -52.30
C PRO A 6 -16.95 1.17 -51.67
N ASN A 7 -15.88 0.40 -51.86
CA ASN A 7 -14.60 0.73 -51.25
C ASN A 7 -14.06 2.06 -51.78
N VAL A 8 -13.58 2.92 -50.86
CA VAL A 8 -12.99 4.24 -51.16
C VAL A 8 -11.50 4.31 -50.85
N LYS A 9 -10.97 3.32 -50.12
CA LYS A 9 -9.58 3.31 -49.66
C LYS A 9 -9.00 1.91 -49.51
N ASN A 10 -7.68 1.81 -49.58
CA ASN A 10 -6.94 0.57 -49.30
C ASN A 10 -5.78 0.89 -48.36
N THR A 11 -5.58 0.09 -47.32
CA THR A 11 -4.49 0.26 -46.35
C THR A 11 -3.61 -0.97 -46.30
N TYR A 12 -2.29 -0.76 -46.31
CA TYR A 12 -1.27 -1.82 -46.27
C TYR A 12 -0.23 -1.54 -45.18
N GLY A 13 0.33 -2.60 -44.61
CA GLY A 13 1.48 -2.51 -43.71
C GLY A 13 2.80 -2.48 -44.47
N GLY A 14 3.77 -1.73 -43.96
CA GLY A 14 5.14 -1.74 -44.45
C GLY A 14 5.90 -2.98 -43.99
N ASN A 15 6.84 -3.44 -44.82
CA ASN A 15 7.72 -4.58 -44.55
C ASN A 15 9.19 -4.30 -44.95
N GLY A 16 9.50 -3.06 -45.35
CA GLY A 16 10.83 -2.64 -45.81
C GLY A 16 11.21 -3.08 -47.22
N VAL A 17 10.33 -3.76 -47.97
CA VAL A 17 10.63 -4.29 -49.31
C VAL A 17 9.55 -3.97 -50.36
N THR A 18 8.27 -4.03 -49.99
CA THR A 18 7.16 -3.80 -50.92
C THR A 18 7.09 -2.36 -51.38
N THR A 19 6.98 -2.16 -52.69
CA THR A 19 6.89 -0.83 -53.32
C THR A 19 5.67 -0.66 -54.23
N VAL A 20 4.85 -1.71 -54.39
CA VAL A 20 3.67 -1.72 -55.25
C VAL A 20 2.46 -2.09 -54.41
N PHE A 21 1.47 -1.20 -54.39
CA PHE A 21 0.28 -1.30 -53.55
C PHE A 21 -0.96 -1.21 -54.44
N PRO A 22 -1.72 -2.31 -54.60
CA PRO A 22 -2.93 -2.26 -55.41
C PRO A 22 -4.00 -1.39 -54.76
N PHE A 23 -4.96 -0.90 -55.55
CA PHE A 23 -6.18 -0.29 -55.03
C PHE A 23 -7.40 -0.89 -55.73
N THR A 24 -8.52 -0.93 -55.02
CA THR A 24 -9.74 -1.60 -55.49
C THR A 24 -10.88 -0.64 -55.76
N PHE A 25 -10.79 0.60 -55.26
CA PHE A 25 -11.78 1.63 -55.55
C PHE A 25 -11.72 2.03 -57.03
N LEU A 26 -12.86 2.44 -57.57
CA LEU A 26 -12.92 3.01 -58.93
C LEU A 26 -12.55 4.49 -58.91
N LEU A 27 -12.01 4.94 -60.04
CA LEU A 27 -11.63 6.32 -60.29
C LEU A 27 -11.73 6.60 -61.79
N ASN A 28 -12.34 7.72 -62.16
CA ASN A 28 -12.38 8.17 -63.55
C ASN A 28 -11.00 8.68 -63.98
N ALA A 29 -10.69 8.60 -65.28
CA ALA A 29 -9.41 9.09 -65.82
C ALA A 29 -9.19 10.58 -65.51
N GLU A 30 -10.27 11.38 -65.53
CA GLU A 30 -10.26 12.81 -65.22
C GLU A 30 -9.97 13.09 -63.73
N ASP A 31 -10.28 12.14 -62.85
CA ASP A 31 -10.06 12.23 -61.41
C ASP A 31 -8.74 11.56 -60.96
N VAL A 32 -7.83 11.21 -61.89
CA VAL A 32 -6.54 10.55 -61.55
C VAL A 32 -5.70 11.32 -60.53
N ASN A 33 -5.81 12.65 -60.52
CA ASN A 33 -5.11 13.53 -59.58
C ASN A 33 -5.81 13.65 -58.22
N ASN A 34 -7.00 13.06 -58.08
CA ASN A 34 -7.84 13.09 -56.89
C ASN A 34 -7.61 11.83 -56.04
N VAL A 35 -6.34 11.43 -55.86
CA VAL A 35 -5.92 10.35 -54.97
C VAL A 35 -4.94 10.91 -53.95
N VAL A 36 -5.22 10.61 -52.69
CA VAL A 36 -4.35 10.95 -51.55
C VAL A 36 -3.71 9.67 -51.05
N VAL A 37 -2.39 9.73 -50.84
CA VAL A 37 -1.62 8.66 -50.20
C VAL A 37 -1.12 9.18 -48.87
N THR A 38 -1.51 8.52 -47.79
CA THR A 38 -1.15 8.86 -46.42
C THR A 38 -0.25 7.79 -45.83
N LEU A 39 0.86 8.20 -45.24
CA LEU A 39 1.77 7.35 -44.50
C LEU A 39 1.49 7.52 -43.00
N THR A 40 1.31 6.41 -42.30
CA THR A 40 1.13 6.39 -40.84
C THR A 40 2.37 5.77 -40.21
N ASN A 41 3.04 6.48 -39.31
CA ASN A 41 4.18 5.93 -38.59
C ASN A 41 3.75 4.98 -37.45
N GLU A 42 4.73 4.38 -36.78
CA GLU A 42 4.50 3.44 -35.67
C GLU A 42 3.76 4.04 -34.46
N HIS A 43 3.79 5.38 -34.33
CA HIS A 43 3.08 6.12 -33.29
C HIS A 43 1.68 6.58 -33.73
N GLY A 44 1.22 6.21 -34.93
CA GLY A 44 -0.08 6.59 -35.44
C GLY A 44 -0.14 8.00 -36.05
N GLN A 45 1.00 8.68 -36.25
CA GLN A 45 1.03 9.99 -36.89
C GLN A 45 0.88 9.84 -38.40
N GLU A 46 -0.09 10.55 -38.97
CA GLU A 46 -0.43 10.51 -40.39
C GLU A 46 0.15 11.70 -41.14
N ASN A 47 0.79 11.44 -42.29
CA ASN A 47 1.29 12.47 -43.19
C ASN A 47 0.96 12.09 -44.64
N ALA A 48 0.34 13.01 -45.38
CA ALA A 48 0.15 12.85 -46.82
C ALA A 48 1.51 12.94 -47.54
N THR A 49 1.72 12.11 -48.56
CA THR A 49 2.94 12.10 -49.37
C THR A 49 2.61 12.31 -50.84
N THR A 50 3.52 12.96 -51.57
CA THR A 50 3.49 13.08 -53.04
C THR A 50 4.54 12.19 -53.69
N ASP A 51 5.28 11.39 -52.92
CA ASP A 51 6.32 10.47 -53.37
C ASP A 51 5.75 9.14 -53.87
N PHE A 52 4.72 9.20 -54.73
CA PHE A 52 4.15 8.01 -55.34
C PHE A 52 3.78 8.24 -56.81
N THR A 53 3.71 7.15 -57.58
CA THR A 53 3.05 7.15 -58.90
C THR A 53 1.78 6.32 -58.86
N LEU A 54 0.80 6.68 -59.69
CA LEU A 54 -0.48 5.99 -59.80
C LEU A 54 -0.61 5.41 -61.21
N SER A 55 -0.96 4.13 -61.33
CA SER A 55 -1.33 3.47 -62.58
C SER A 55 -2.81 3.07 -62.50
N LEU A 56 -3.65 3.70 -63.31
CA LEU A 56 -5.07 3.33 -63.43
C LEU A 56 -5.27 2.00 -64.15
N ASN A 57 -4.39 1.68 -65.10
CA ASN A 57 -4.46 0.45 -65.89
C ASN A 57 -4.15 -0.77 -65.03
N ASP A 58 -3.06 -0.69 -64.26
CA ASP A 58 -2.65 -1.77 -63.35
C ASP A 58 -3.41 -1.75 -62.02
N LYS A 59 -4.15 -0.66 -61.75
CA LYS A 59 -4.79 -0.35 -60.46
C LYS A 59 -3.81 -0.43 -59.28
N VAL A 60 -2.64 0.21 -59.42
CA VAL A 60 -1.61 0.24 -58.37
C VAL A 60 -1.10 1.66 -58.09
N VAL A 61 -0.74 1.89 -56.84
CA VAL A 61 0.17 2.95 -56.40
C VAL A 61 1.56 2.35 -56.25
N ARG A 62 2.57 3.02 -56.80
CA ARG A 62 3.98 2.70 -56.55
C ARG A 62 4.56 3.75 -55.62
N TYR A 63 4.99 3.31 -54.45
CA TYR A 63 5.60 4.14 -53.41
C TYR A 63 6.88 3.45 -52.92
N PRO A 64 8.03 4.13 -52.86
CA PRO A 64 8.27 5.51 -53.29
C PRO A 64 8.45 5.65 -54.83
N LYS A 65 8.56 6.88 -55.38
CA LYS A 65 8.76 7.11 -56.84
C LYS A 65 10.07 6.50 -57.36
N SER A 66 11.17 6.69 -56.63
CA SER A 66 12.46 6.01 -56.85
C SER A 66 13.49 6.53 -55.85
N GLY A 67 14.44 5.68 -55.41
CA GLY A 67 15.63 6.11 -54.65
C GLY A 67 15.42 6.35 -53.15
N VAL A 68 14.21 6.16 -52.64
CA VAL A 68 13.88 6.20 -51.21
C VAL A 68 13.68 4.76 -50.70
N GLN A 69 13.88 4.56 -49.40
CA GLN A 69 13.66 3.27 -48.75
C GLN A 69 12.17 2.91 -48.77
N PRO A 70 11.80 1.64 -49.08
CA PRO A 70 10.42 1.19 -48.96
C PRO A 70 9.89 1.35 -47.54
N LEU A 71 8.56 1.40 -47.42
CA LEU A 71 7.88 1.62 -46.14
C LEU A 71 8.34 0.58 -45.09
N PRO A 72 8.95 1.00 -43.95
CA PRO A 72 9.51 0.07 -42.98
C PRO A 72 8.43 -0.69 -42.19
N HIS A 73 8.85 -1.73 -41.47
CA HIS A 73 7.95 -2.48 -40.59
C HIS A 73 7.32 -1.57 -39.53
N GLY A 74 6.04 -1.80 -39.21
CA GLY A 74 5.29 -1.00 -38.22
C GLY A 74 4.63 0.26 -38.79
N TRP A 75 5.01 0.69 -40.01
CA TRP A 75 4.35 1.78 -40.71
C TRP A 75 3.19 1.28 -41.56
N LYS A 76 2.26 2.17 -41.93
CA LYS A 76 1.16 1.89 -42.86
C LYS A 76 1.12 2.90 -44.00
N ILE A 77 0.61 2.45 -45.14
CA ILE A 77 0.25 3.29 -46.29
C ILE A 77 -1.25 3.13 -46.54
N THR A 78 -1.96 4.24 -46.60
CA THR A 78 -3.38 4.30 -46.95
C THR A 78 -3.53 5.08 -48.25
N ILE A 79 -4.18 4.48 -49.23
CA ILE A 79 -4.49 5.06 -50.53
C ILE A 79 -5.98 5.34 -50.55
N GLN A 80 -6.39 6.56 -50.81
CA GLN A 80 -7.79 6.97 -50.80
C GLN A 80 -8.11 7.85 -52.00
N ARG A 81 -9.27 7.63 -52.64
CA ARG A 81 -9.81 8.64 -53.57
C ARG A 81 -10.41 9.81 -52.81
N GLN A 82 -10.17 11.02 -53.30
CA GLN A 82 -10.67 12.27 -52.77
C GLN A 82 -11.21 13.15 -53.89
N ILE A 83 -12.31 12.70 -54.50
CA ILE A 83 -12.98 13.40 -55.60
C ILE A 83 -13.62 14.71 -55.06
N PRO A 84 -13.33 15.88 -55.66
CA PRO A 84 -13.96 17.15 -55.31
C PRO A 84 -15.48 17.11 -55.50
N TYR A 85 -16.24 17.68 -54.56
CA TYR A 85 -17.71 17.77 -54.57
C TYR A 85 -18.23 18.85 -55.54
N THR A 86 -17.92 18.68 -56.82
CA THR A 86 -18.35 19.55 -57.92
C THR A 86 -19.03 18.73 -59.02
N GLN A 87 -19.83 19.39 -59.85
CA GLN A 87 -20.42 18.81 -61.06
C GLN A 87 -19.82 19.50 -62.29
N PRO A 88 -18.83 18.90 -62.97
CA PRO A 88 -18.25 19.49 -64.18
C PRO A 88 -19.18 19.43 -65.41
N LEU A 89 -20.05 18.41 -65.52
CA LEU A 89 -20.95 18.29 -66.67
C LEU A 89 -21.97 19.43 -66.70
N ASN A 90 -22.02 20.14 -67.83
CA ASN A 90 -22.96 21.21 -68.10
C ASN A 90 -23.71 20.94 -69.41
N LEU A 91 -24.99 20.62 -69.33
CA LEU A 91 -25.85 20.40 -70.48
C LEU A 91 -26.49 21.73 -70.92
N THR A 92 -26.36 22.07 -72.19
CA THR A 92 -26.93 23.31 -72.76
C THR A 92 -28.20 23.03 -73.54
N SER A 93 -29.11 24.01 -73.59
CA SER A 93 -30.36 23.90 -74.35
C SER A 93 -30.08 23.70 -75.83
N GLN A 94 -30.70 22.68 -76.45
CA GLN A 94 -30.45 22.27 -77.84
C GLN A 94 -28.99 21.87 -78.13
N GLY A 95 -28.19 21.61 -77.09
CA GLY A 95 -26.84 21.07 -77.20
C GLY A 95 -26.85 19.55 -77.40
N PRO A 96 -25.69 18.97 -77.70
CA PRO A 96 -25.55 17.52 -77.81
C PRO A 96 -25.77 16.84 -76.44
N PHE A 97 -26.33 15.63 -76.47
CA PHE A 97 -26.64 14.83 -75.30
C PHE A 97 -25.97 13.47 -75.46
N PHE A 98 -24.76 13.33 -74.93
CA PHE A 98 -23.98 12.11 -75.01
C PHE A 98 -24.21 11.26 -73.76
N ALA A 99 -24.59 9.98 -73.96
CA ALA A 99 -24.84 9.06 -72.87
C ALA A 99 -23.57 8.85 -72.03
N GLU A 100 -22.41 8.79 -72.67
CA GLU A 100 -21.11 8.59 -72.02
C GLU A 100 -20.77 9.71 -71.03
N ASP A 101 -21.08 10.98 -71.36
CA ASP A 101 -20.84 12.12 -70.48
C ASP A 101 -21.74 12.06 -69.24
N ILE A 102 -22.99 11.64 -69.43
CA ILE A 102 -23.98 11.52 -68.35
C ILE A 102 -23.60 10.37 -67.42
N GLU A 103 -23.29 9.20 -67.98
CA GLU A 103 -22.85 8.04 -67.21
C GLU A 103 -21.57 8.34 -66.43
N ALA A 104 -20.59 9.02 -67.04
CA ALA A 104 -19.37 9.42 -66.34
C ALA A 104 -19.65 10.37 -65.16
N GLN A 105 -20.60 11.30 -65.34
CA GLN A 105 -21.02 12.21 -64.27
C GLN A 105 -21.80 11.50 -63.16
N LEU A 106 -22.67 10.53 -63.50
CA LEU A 106 -23.41 9.71 -62.53
C LEU A 106 -22.46 8.80 -61.74
N ASP A 107 -21.53 8.12 -62.40
CA ASP A 107 -20.46 7.34 -61.77
C ASP A 107 -19.67 8.23 -60.78
N ARG A 108 -19.32 9.45 -61.20
CA ARG A 108 -18.59 10.40 -60.35
C ARG A 108 -19.38 10.80 -59.10
N GLN A 109 -20.69 11.00 -59.23
CA GLN A 109 -21.58 11.30 -58.09
C GLN A 109 -21.69 10.10 -57.14
N GLU A 110 -21.84 8.88 -57.65
CA GLU A 110 -21.86 7.67 -56.83
C GLU A 110 -20.55 7.51 -56.05
N MET A 111 -19.40 7.79 -56.67
CA MET A 111 -18.11 7.77 -55.97
C MET A 111 -18.01 8.82 -54.86
N GLN A 112 -18.56 10.03 -55.08
CA GLN A 112 -18.65 11.08 -54.06
C GLN A 112 -19.57 10.68 -52.90
N ILE A 113 -20.70 10.03 -53.18
CA ILE A 113 -21.64 9.50 -52.16
C ILE A 113 -20.95 8.45 -51.30
N GLN A 114 -20.25 7.49 -51.92
CA GLN A 114 -19.48 6.47 -51.20
C GLN A 114 -18.37 7.10 -50.33
N GLN A 115 -17.71 8.16 -50.80
CA GLN A 115 -16.74 8.92 -49.98
C GLN A 115 -17.41 9.59 -48.77
N LEU A 116 -18.57 10.23 -48.96
CA LEU A 116 -19.33 10.83 -47.85
C LEU A 116 -19.79 9.77 -46.85
N ALA A 117 -20.24 8.60 -47.33
CA ALA A 117 -20.61 7.48 -46.47
C ALA A 117 -19.44 7.03 -45.59
N GLU A 118 -18.24 6.84 -46.16
CA GLU A 118 -17.05 6.49 -45.38
C GLU A 118 -16.68 7.57 -44.36
N ILE A 119 -16.77 8.85 -44.72
CA ILE A 119 -16.52 9.96 -43.78
C ILE A 119 -17.53 9.89 -42.62
N VAL A 120 -18.82 9.70 -42.91
CA VAL A 120 -19.88 9.62 -41.89
C VAL A 120 -19.75 8.37 -41.01
N GLU A 121 -19.25 7.26 -41.54
CA GLU A 121 -18.95 6.05 -40.75
C GLU A 121 -17.81 6.27 -39.76
N ARG A 122 -16.89 7.19 -40.05
CA ARG A 122 -15.75 7.52 -39.20
C ARG A 122 -16.02 8.68 -38.22
N THR A 123 -17.16 9.37 -38.33
CA THR A 123 -17.50 10.46 -37.40
C THR A 123 -18.22 9.96 -36.15
N VAL A 124 -18.17 10.77 -35.09
CA VAL A 124 -19.01 10.57 -33.91
C VAL A 124 -20.46 10.87 -34.30
N ARG A 125 -21.35 9.89 -34.09
CA ARG A 125 -22.78 9.99 -34.40
C ARG A 125 -23.61 9.87 -33.13
N VAL A 126 -24.63 10.71 -33.03
CA VAL A 126 -25.67 10.64 -31.98
C VAL A 126 -26.93 9.98 -32.55
N ALA A 127 -27.83 9.53 -31.67
CA ALA A 127 -29.09 8.95 -32.09
C ALA A 127 -29.97 10.02 -32.79
N ILE A 128 -30.80 9.58 -33.75
CA ILE A 128 -31.59 10.48 -34.61
C ILE A 128 -32.51 11.39 -33.80
N SER A 129 -33.10 10.87 -32.72
CA SER A 129 -34.00 11.61 -31.84
C SER A 129 -33.32 12.12 -30.56
N SER A 130 -31.99 12.20 -30.55
CA SER A 130 -31.26 12.69 -29.38
C SER A 130 -31.23 14.20 -29.37
N ASP A 131 -31.46 14.81 -28.21
CA ASP A 131 -31.23 16.24 -27.99
C ASP A 131 -29.75 16.57 -27.73
N VAL A 132 -28.83 15.60 -27.86
CA VAL A 132 -27.40 15.77 -27.62
C VAL A 132 -26.69 16.13 -28.92
N ASP A 133 -25.98 17.26 -28.94
CA ASP A 133 -25.09 17.62 -30.05
C ASP A 133 -23.82 16.73 -30.03
N PRO A 134 -23.34 16.23 -31.19
CA PRO A 134 -22.06 15.50 -31.27
C PRO A 134 -20.88 16.23 -30.62
N ALA A 135 -20.81 17.56 -30.69
CA ALA A 135 -19.76 18.35 -30.04
C ALA A 135 -19.84 18.26 -28.51
N ASP A 136 -21.04 18.29 -27.94
CA ASP A 136 -21.26 18.13 -26.50
C ASP A 136 -20.91 16.71 -26.05
N LEU A 137 -21.22 15.70 -26.87
CA LEU A 137 -20.82 14.32 -26.59
C LEU A 137 -19.29 14.19 -26.56
N ILE A 138 -18.58 14.79 -27.52
CA ILE A 138 -17.11 14.81 -27.55
C ILE A 138 -16.56 15.51 -26.29
N ALA A 139 -17.09 16.67 -25.92
CA ALA A 139 -16.67 17.39 -24.72
C ALA A 139 -16.89 16.55 -23.45
N LYS A 140 -18.03 15.87 -23.34
CA LYS A 140 -18.37 14.99 -22.21
C LYS A 140 -17.43 13.79 -22.11
N ILE A 141 -17.01 13.21 -23.24
CA ILE A 141 -16.02 12.12 -23.26
C ILE A 141 -14.70 12.59 -22.64
N PHE A 142 -14.18 13.75 -23.05
CA PHE A 142 -12.94 14.30 -22.48
C PHE A 142 -13.08 14.66 -21.01
N GLN A 143 -14.20 15.29 -20.62
CA GLN A 143 -14.46 15.61 -19.22
C GLN A 143 -14.53 14.36 -18.34
N THR A 144 -15.19 13.30 -18.82
CA THR A 144 -15.22 12.01 -18.11
C THR A 144 -13.81 11.47 -17.87
N GLY A 145 -12.90 11.61 -18.86
CA GLY A 145 -11.49 11.23 -18.71
C GLY A 145 -10.75 12.03 -17.62
N VAL A 146 -11.02 13.34 -17.53
CA VAL A 146 -10.49 14.21 -16.46
C VAL A 146 -11.02 13.76 -15.10
N ASP A 147 -12.33 13.54 -14.98
CA ASP A 147 -12.98 13.15 -13.73
C ASP A 147 -12.46 11.79 -13.23
N VAL A 148 -12.31 10.81 -14.13
CA VAL A 148 -11.73 9.50 -13.80
C VAL A 148 -10.28 9.64 -13.32
N SER A 149 -9.49 10.51 -13.93
CA SER A 149 -8.10 10.77 -13.51
C SER A 149 -8.04 11.38 -12.11
N ALA A 150 -8.94 12.32 -11.81
CA ALA A 150 -9.05 12.92 -10.48
C ALA A 150 -9.50 11.89 -9.42
N GLN A 151 -10.48 11.04 -9.76
CA GLN A 151 -10.93 9.95 -8.88
C GLN A 151 -9.82 8.94 -8.61
N LEU A 152 -9.00 8.60 -9.62
CA LEU A 152 -7.87 7.70 -9.47
C LEU A 152 -6.80 8.28 -8.54
N LEU A 153 -6.49 9.57 -8.66
CA LEU A 153 -5.57 10.27 -7.76
C LEU A 153 -6.09 10.26 -6.31
N ALA A 154 -7.39 10.55 -6.11
CA ALA A 154 -8.01 10.51 -4.80
C ALA A 154 -7.96 9.08 -4.18
N ALA A 155 -8.20 8.05 -4.99
CA ALA A 155 -8.06 6.66 -4.54
C ALA A 155 -6.62 6.32 -4.15
N GLN A 156 -5.62 6.77 -4.91
CA GLN A 156 -4.20 6.58 -4.60
C GLN A 156 -3.78 7.28 -3.31
N GLN A 157 -4.26 8.51 -3.09
CA GLN A 157 -4.04 9.25 -1.85
C GLN A 157 -4.69 8.54 -0.66
N SER A 158 -5.92 8.04 -0.82
CA SER A 158 -6.62 7.27 0.21
C SER A 158 -5.87 5.99 0.59
N ALA A 159 -5.38 5.24 -0.41
CA ALA A 159 -4.55 4.06 -0.19
C ALA A 159 -3.24 4.39 0.55
N SER A 160 -2.61 5.51 0.21
CA SER A 160 -1.37 5.97 0.85
C SER A 160 -1.61 6.38 2.31
N ALA A 161 -2.71 7.06 2.60
CA ALA A 161 -3.13 7.40 3.95
C ALA A 161 -3.43 6.15 4.80
N ALA A 162 -4.08 5.14 4.22
CA ALA A 162 -4.33 3.87 4.88
C ALA A 162 -3.01 3.13 5.23
N ALA A 163 -2.04 3.09 4.31
CA ALA A 163 -0.72 2.53 4.57
C ALA A 163 0.03 3.30 5.68
N GLY A 164 -0.06 4.64 5.68
CA GLY A 164 0.49 5.47 6.73
C GLY A 164 -0.13 5.20 8.11
N ALA A 165 -1.46 5.03 8.16
CA ALA A 165 -2.18 4.69 9.38
C ALA A 165 -1.80 3.31 9.93
N GLU A 166 -1.62 2.31 9.04
CA GLU A 166 -1.13 0.98 9.43
C GLU A 166 0.27 1.08 10.06
N SER A 167 1.18 1.85 9.44
CA SER A 167 2.52 2.06 9.98
C SER A 167 2.50 2.77 11.34
N ALA A 168 1.63 3.78 11.50
CA ALA A 168 1.47 4.49 12.76
C ALA A 168 0.94 3.57 13.87
N ALA A 169 -0.05 2.72 13.56
CA ALA A 169 -0.59 1.74 14.49
C ALA A 169 0.49 0.72 14.93
N LYS A 170 1.29 0.20 14.00
CA LYS A 170 2.44 -0.67 14.33
C LYS A 170 3.47 0.04 15.21
N GLY A 171 3.73 1.32 14.94
CA GLY A 171 4.62 2.14 15.76
C GLY A 171 4.09 2.33 17.20
N SER A 172 2.80 2.62 17.36
CA SER A 172 2.16 2.72 18.68
C SER A 172 2.17 1.39 19.44
N GLU A 173 1.95 0.27 18.77
CA GLU A 173 2.05 -1.06 19.37
C GLU A 173 3.47 -1.34 19.88
N ALA A 174 4.49 -1.05 19.05
CA ALA A 174 5.89 -1.22 19.43
C ALA A 174 6.27 -0.35 20.65
N ALA A 175 5.86 0.92 20.65
CA ALA A 175 6.10 1.82 21.77
C ALA A 175 5.42 1.35 23.07
N ALA A 176 4.19 0.83 22.98
CA ALA A 176 3.49 0.26 24.12
C ALA A 176 4.21 -0.99 24.67
N ARG A 177 4.69 -1.88 23.79
CA ARG A 177 5.50 -3.05 24.19
C ARG A 177 6.79 -2.63 24.89
N GLU A 178 7.52 -1.67 24.34
CA GLU A 178 8.75 -1.16 24.95
C GLU A 178 8.48 -0.55 26.34
N MET A 179 7.40 0.22 26.48
CA MET A 179 7.02 0.79 27.78
C MET A 179 6.65 -0.30 28.80
N ALA A 180 5.97 -1.36 28.38
CA ALA A 180 5.67 -2.50 29.24
C ALA A 180 6.94 -3.24 29.69
N GLU A 181 7.90 -3.46 28.77
CA GLU A 181 9.20 -4.06 29.11
C GLU A 181 10.02 -3.19 30.08
N ARG A 182 10.05 -1.88 29.87
CA ARG A 182 10.68 -0.92 30.79
C ARG A 182 10.01 -0.96 32.16
N MET A 183 8.68 -0.99 32.22
CA MET A 183 7.92 -1.09 33.47
C MET A 183 8.27 -2.37 34.23
N ASN A 184 8.28 -3.52 33.54
CA ASN A 184 8.66 -4.79 34.15
C ASN A 184 10.09 -4.77 34.69
N THR A 185 11.01 -4.12 33.97
CA THR A 185 12.41 -3.96 34.41
C THR A 185 12.51 -3.12 35.68
N VAL A 186 11.80 -1.98 35.74
CA VAL A 186 11.73 -1.12 36.93
C VAL A 186 11.09 -1.86 38.11
N LEU A 187 10.05 -2.64 37.86
CA LEU A 187 9.37 -3.42 38.91
C LEU A 187 10.31 -4.50 39.47
N ALA A 188 11.07 -5.19 38.61
CA ALA A 188 12.06 -6.17 39.01
C ALA A 188 13.19 -5.54 39.84
N SER A 189 13.74 -4.40 39.39
CA SER A 189 14.79 -3.70 40.15
C SER A 189 14.31 -3.21 41.50
N ALA A 190 13.09 -2.67 41.58
CA ALA A 190 12.49 -2.23 42.85
C ALA A 190 12.28 -3.40 43.82
N ALA A 191 11.84 -4.56 43.31
CA ALA A 191 11.69 -5.76 44.13
C ALA A 191 13.03 -6.26 44.69
N ASP A 192 14.09 -6.23 43.89
CA ASP A 192 15.44 -6.58 44.31
C ASP A 192 15.99 -5.61 45.38
N GLU A 193 15.77 -4.30 45.21
CA GLU A 193 16.13 -3.29 46.21
C GLU A 193 15.43 -3.51 47.55
N ILE A 194 14.11 -3.77 47.53
CA ILE A 194 13.33 -4.05 48.75
C ILE A 194 13.88 -5.31 49.45
N LYS A 195 14.16 -6.37 48.70
CA LYS A 195 14.71 -7.62 49.24
C LYS A 195 16.07 -7.37 49.90
N GLN A 196 16.93 -6.57 49.28
CA GLN A 196 18.23 -6.21 49.84
C GLN A 196 18.10 -5.41 51.14
N LYS A 197 17.20 -4.40 51.18
CA LYS A 197 16.95 -3.59 52.39
C LYS A 197 16.41 -4.43 53.55
N LEU A 198 15.46 -5.33 53.30
CA LEU A 198 14.97 -6.24 54.35
C LEU A 198 16.08 -7.14 54.88
N SER A 199 16.97 -7.65 54.03
CA SER A 199 18.07 -8.51 54.46
C SER A 199 19.14 -7.79 55.31
N ALA A 200 19.30 -6.47 55.12
CA ALA A 200 20.27 -5.66 55.86
C ALA A 200 19.73 -5.14 57.20
N GLU A 201 18.42 -4.87 57.30
CA GLU A 201 17.78 -4.32 58.51
C GLU A 201 17.22 -5.40 59.45
N TYR A 202 17.10 -6.64 58.98
CA TYR A 202 16.69 -7.77 59.79
C TYR A 202 17.80 -8.18 60.77
N VAL A 203 17.64 -7.88 62.07
CA VAL A 203 18.42 -8.50 63.14
C VAL A 203 18.10 -10.00 63.13
N PRO A 204 19.04 -10.88 62.76
CA PRO A 204 18.72 -12.29 62.65
C PRO A 204 18.40 -12.84 64.05
N GLN A 205 17.36 -13.67 64.16
CA GLN A 205 16.98 -14.33 65.43
C GLN A 205 18.16 -15.05 66.12
N THR A 206 19.23 -15.37 65.37
CA THR A 206 20.50 -15.89 65.90
C THR A 206 21.21 -14.91 66.83
N GLN A 207 21.30 -13.60 66.54
CA GLN A 207 21.90 -12.64 67.48
C GLN A 207 21.06 -12.52 68.77
N GLY A 208 19.73 -12.57 68.66
CA GLY A 208 18.85 -12.59 69.84
C GLY A 208 18.99 -13.87 70.67
N ALA A 209 19.30 -15.00 70.05
CA ALA A 209 19.58 -16.27 70.71
C ALA A 209 21.00 -16.32 71.31
N GLU A 210 22.00 -15.81 70.60
CA GLU A 210 23.38 -15.70 71.05
C GLU A 210 23.48 -14.78 72.26
N MET A 211 22.82 -13.62 72.25
CA MET A 211 22.78 -12.71 73.40
C MET A 211 22.10 -13.33 74.63
N ARG A 212 21.05 -14.16 74.45
CA ARG A 212 20.46 -14.95 75.56
C ARG A 212 21.42 -16.00 76.09
N THR A 213 22.24 -16.58 75.22
CA THR A 213 23.22 -17.61 75.57
C THR A 213 24.42 -17.00 76.29
N GLU A 214 24.90 -15.83 75.87
CA GLU A 214 25.94 -15.07 76.57
C GLU A 214 25.49 -14.64 77.97
N ILE A 215 24.24 -14.19 78.14
CA ILE A 215 23.68 -13.90 79.47
C ILE A 215 23.66 -15.16 80.35
N SER A 216 23.37 -16.34 79.77
CA SER A 216 23.40 -17.61 80.49
C SER A 216 24.84 -18.05 80.86
N ASN A 217 25.82 -17.73 80.03
CA ASN A 217 27.22 -18.13 80.20
C ASN A 217 28.04 -17.15 81.06
N ALA A 218 27.60 -15.89 81.20
CA ALA A 218 28.25 -14.86 82.02
C ALA A 218 28.23 -15.13 83.54
N SER A 219 27.91 -16.36 83.98
CA SER A 219 28.06 -16.84 85.36
C SER A 219 27.32 -16.03 86.44
N ILE A 220 26.32 -15.22 86.06
CA ILE A 220 25.30 -14.76 87.01
C ILE A 220 24.32 -15.92 87.17
N ALA A 221 24.54 -16.77 88.17
CA ALA A 221 23.69 -17.91 88.49
C ALA A 221 22.34 -17.42 89.05
N ILE A 222 21.46 -16.91 88.20
CA ILE A 222 20.08 -16.60 88.60
C ILE A 222 19.37 -17.91 88.90
N LEU A 223 18.63 -17.97 90.02
CA LEU A 223 17.84 -19.12 90.42
C LEU A 223 16.86 -19.47 89.29
N GLN A 224 17.00 -20.67 88.75
CA GLN A 224 16.19 -21.18 87.65
C GLN A 224 15.21 -22.24 88.16
N ARG A 225 14.03 -22.29 87.53
CA ARG A 225 13.03 -23.33 87.77
C ARG A 225 13.49 -24.61 87.07
N SER A 226 13.21 -25.76 87.67
CA SER A 226 13.52 -27.07 87.08
C SER A 226 15.00 -27.27 86.77
N ARG A 227 15.88 -26.59 87.53
CA ARG A 227 17.33 -26.75 87.47
C ARG A 227 17.79 -27.61 88.63
N ALA A 228 18.68 -28.56 88.33
CA ALA A 228 19.38 -29.33 89.34
C ALA A 228 20.53 -28.50 89.92
N TYR A 229 20.59 -28.45 91.25
CA TYR A 229 21.66 -27.81 91.98
C TYR A 229 22.39 -28.85 92.84
N THR A 230 23.71 -28.77 92.86
CA THR A 230 24.57 -29.58 93.74
C THR A 230 24.82 -28.87 95.07
N VAL A 231 25.11 -29.64 96.12
CA VAL A 231 25.43 -29.04 97.43
C VAL A 231 26.64 -28.11 97.29
N GLY A 232 26.51 -26.86 97.72
CA GLY A 232 27.50 -25.80 97.58
C GLY A 232 27.24 -24.83 96.41
N ASP A 233 26.28 -25.11 95.52
CA ASP A 233 25.94 -24.19 94.43
C ASP A 233 25.36 -22.88 94.98
N ILE A 234 25.85 -21.75 94.47
CA ILE A 234 25.34 -20.41 94.80
C ILE A 234 24.38 -19.94 93.70
N ALA A 235 23.21 -19.46 94.09
CA ALA A 235 22.24 -18.84 93.19
C ALA A 235 21.73 -17.50 93.74
N TYR A 236 21.43 -16.58 92.84
CA TYR A 236 20.89 -15.26 93.12
C TYR A 236 19.44 -15.16 92.65
N SER A 237 18.62 -14.36 93.32
CA SER A 237 17.23 -14.14 92.93
C SER A 237 16.92 -12.65 92.99
N LYS A 238 16.13 -12.17 92.05
CA LYS A 238 15.59 -10.80 92.07
C LYS A 238 14.68 -10.52 93.29
N HIS A 239 14.25 -11.57 93.97
CA HIS A 239 13.41 -11.51 95.17
C HIS A 239 14.23 -11.50 96.47
N LEU A 240 15.56 -11.51 96.36
CA LEU A 240 16.46 -11.37 97.50
C LEU A 240 17.14 -9.99 97.43
N PRO A 241 17.42 -9.37 98.59
CA PRO A 241 18.27 -8.19 98.64
C PRO A 241 19.61 -8.43 97.94
N SER A 242 20.23 -7.37 97.42
CA SER A 242 21.49 -7.46 96.65
C SER A 242 22.66 -8.10 97.40
N TRP A 243 22.60 -8.12 98.74
CA TRP A 243 23.61 -8.73 99.61
C TRP A 243 23.32 -10.20 99.96
N ALA A 244 22.12 -10.70 99.67
CA ALA A 244 21.70 -12.05 100.03
C ALA A 244 21.89 -13.02 98.85
N ARG A 245 22.32 -14.25 99.17
CA ARG A 245 22.50 -15.32 98.19
C ARG A 245 21.93 -16.63 98.74
N LEU A 246 21.50 -17.51 97.84
CA LEU A 246 21.09 -18.86 98.19
C LEU A 246 22.26 -19.80 97.96
N GLU A 247 22.48 -20.69 98.92
CA GLU A 247 23.43 -21.78 98.79
C GLU A 247 22.66 -23.10 98.89
N CYS A 248 22.90 -24.01 97.94
CA CYS A 248 22.27 -25.32 97.94
C CYS A 248 22.88 -26.16 99.07
N VAL A 249 22.11 -26.43 100.13
CA VAL A 249 22.56 -27.27 101.25
C VAL A 249 22.19 -28.75 101.09
N LYS A 250 21.33 -29.06 100.11
CA LYS A 250 20.91 -30.42 99.77
C LYS A 250 20.67 -30.52 98.27
N ALA A 251 21.39 -31.44 97.61
CA ALA A 251 21.27 -31.63 96.17
C ALA A 251 19.82 -31.98 95.79
N GLY A 252 19.34 -31.34 94.73
CA GLY A 252 17.96 -31.51 94.27
C GLY A 252 17.63 -30.61 93.09
N THR A 253 16.47 -30.86 92.49
CA THR A 253 15.92 -30.02 91.43
C THR A 253 14.90 -29.06 92.03
N THR A 254 14.98 -27.78 91.69
CA THR A 254 13.99 -26.79 92.16
C THR A 254 12.59 -27.16 91.67
N GLY A 255 11.61 -27.19 92.60
CA GLY A 255 10.21 -27.45 92.29
C GLY A 255 9.56 -26.33 91.47
N ALA A 256 8.35 -26.56 90.97
CA ALA A 256 7.61 -25.57 90.17
C ALA A 256 7.21 -24.32 90.98
N GLU A 257 7.15 -24.42 92.32
CA GLU A 257 6.84 -23.35 93.27
C GLU A 257 8.00 -23.10 94.24
N LEU A 258 8.17 -21.84 94.64
CA LEU A 258 9.23 -21.40 95.56
C LEU A 258 9.01 -21.99 96.96
N PRO A 259 10.05 -22.54 97.64
CA PRO A 259 9.94 -23.07 98.99
C PRO A 259 9.40 -22.03 100.00
N ASP A 260 8.48 -22.42 100.88
CA ASP A 260 7.76 -21.50 101.80
C ASP A 260 8.66 -20.65 102.72
N LYS A 261 9.90 -21.08 102.97
CA LYS A 261 10.90 -20.28 103.71
C LYS A 261 11.31 -18.99 102.99
N ILE A 262 11.11 -18.88 101.68
CA ILE A 262 11.34 -17.66 100.89
C ILE A 262 10.14 -16.70 100.99
N LYS A 263 8.93 -17.19 101.31
CA LYS A 263 7.77 -16.32 101.57
C LYS A 263 7.95 -15.53 102.88
N GLN A 264 8.53 -16.13 103.92
CA GLN A 264 8.74 -15.47 105.22
C GLN A 264 9.73 -14.29 105.18
N THR A 265 10.65 -14.22 104.22
CA THR A 265 11.55 -13.05 104.05
C THR A 265 10.84 -11.89 103.35
N ILE A 266 9.77 -12.15 102.61
CA ILE A 266 8.94 -11.12 101.96
C ILE A 266 7.97 -10.48 102.97
N GLU A 267 7.60 -11.18 104.05
CA GLU A 267 6.63 -10.70 105.04
C GLU A 267 7.23 -9.93 106.23
N ASN A 268 8.56 -9.95 106.46
CA ASN A 268 9.18 -9.35 107.64
C ASN A 268 10.34 -8.35 107.40
N GLY A 269 10.51 -7.79 106.20
CA GLY A 269 11.47 -6.70 105.99
C GLY A 269 11.40 -6.07 104.61
N GLY A 270 11.12 -4.77 104.57
CA GLY A 270 11.31 -3.91 103.40
C GLY A 270 12.79 -3.61 103.11
#